data_AF-A0A7V9RU24-F1
#
_entry.id   AF-A0A7V9RU24-F1
#
_cell.length_a   1.000
_cell.length_b   1.000
_cell.length_c   1.000
_cell.angle_alpha   90.00
_cell.angle_beta   90.00
_cell.angle_gamma   90.00
#
_symmetry.space_group_name_H-M   'P 1'
#
loop_
_entity.id
_entity.type
_entity.pdbx_description
1 polymer ?
#
loop_
_entity_poly.entity_id
_entity_poly.type
_entity_poly.pdbx_seq_one_letter_code
_entity_poly.pdbx_strand_id
1 'polypeptide(L)'
;MATKKKNLPVRQAGITTFDEHLARRYGKRGTAKRTEFEIKAKAFLIGEVIKEERRIAKMTQEQLAERIGAKKSFISRIENGQSDIQLSTLYRLLEFGLGKKVELTVR
;
A
#
# COMPACT_ATOMS: atom_id res chain seq x y z
N MET A 1 -29.72 -31.54 22.78
CA MET A 1 -29.41 -30.81 21.53
C MET A 1 -29.96 -29.40 21.65
N ALA A 2 -29.11 -28.38 21.73
CA ALA A 2 -29.53 -26.98 21.76
C ALA A 2 -28.75 -26.22 20.68
N THR A 3 -29.45 -25.86 19.60
CA THR A 3 -28.92 -25.10 18.48
C THR A 3 -28.73 -23.65 18.92
N LYS A 4 -27.47 -23.21 19.05
CA LYS A 4 -27.12 -21.80 19.26
C LYS A 4 -27.57 -21.00 18.02
N LYS A 5 -28.67 -20.25 18.14
CA LYS A 5 -29.06 -19.23 17.16
C LYS A 5 -27.94 -18.20 17.05
N LYS A 6 -27.25 -18.15 15.90
CA LYS A 6 -26.36 -17.04 15.55
C LYS A 6 -27.22 -15.78 15.42
N ASN A 7 -27.10 -14.85 16.36
CA ASN A 7 -27.59 -13.50 16.18
C ASN A 7 -26.78 -12.84 15.06
N LEU A 8 -27.35 -12.72 13.86
CA LEU A 8 -26.79 -11.86 12.84
C LEU A 8 -27.07 -10.39 13.22
N PRO A 9 -26.09 -9.48 13.11
CA PRO A 9 -26.29 -8.09 13.46
C PRO A 9 -27.31 -7.42 12.53
N VAL A 10 -28.23 -6.68 13.14
CA VAL A 10 -29.25 -5.87 12.47
C VAL A 10 -28.56 -4.85 11.56
N ARG A 11 -28.82 -4.89 10.25
CA ARG A 11 -28.32 -3.89 9.29
C ARG A 11 -29.03 -2.55 9.56
N GLN A 12 -28.32 -1.55 10.09
CA GLN A 12 -28.81 -0.16 10.11
C GLN A 12 -28.96 0.35 8.67
N ALA A 13 -30.14 0.89 8.35
CA ALA A 13 -30.44 1.41 7.03
C ALA A 13 -29.43 2.51 6.64
N GLY A 14 -28.81 2.37 5.47
CA GLY A 14 -27.82 3.33 4.95
C GLY A 14 -26.35 3.02 5.26
N ILE A 15 -26.05 2.04 6.12
CA ILE A 15 -24.66 1.63 6.41
C ILE A 15 -24.30 0.42 5.53
N THR A 16 -23.23 0.56 4.73
CA THR A 16 -22.67 -0.52 3.90
C THR A 16 -21.28 -0.88 4.38
N THR A 17 -20.90 -2.14 4.25
CA THR A 17 -19.52 -2.57 4.51
C THR A 17 -18.55 -1.98 3.49
N PHE A 18 -17.26 -1.91 3.83
CA PHE A 18 -16.22 -1.46 2.90
C PHE A 18 -16.17 -2.35 1.65
N ASP A 19 -16.27 -3.67 1.81
CA ASP A 19 -16.32 -4.61 0.69
C ASP A 19 -17.55 -4.38 -0.21
N GLU A 20 -18.74 -4.10 0.35
CA GLU A 20 -19.92 -3.76 -0.45
C GLU A 20 -19.75 -2.44 -1.20
N HIS A 21 -19.19 -1.41 -0.54
CA HIS A 21 -18.89 -0.13 -1.17
C HIS A 21 -17.95 -0.29 -2.35
N LEU A 22 -16.89 -1.08 -2.15
CA LEU A 22 -15.90 -1.39 -3.15
C LEU A 22 -16.45 -2.23 -4.29
N ALA A 23 -17.28 -3.23 -3.99
CA ALA A 23 -17.96 -4.04 -4.99
C ALA A 23 -18.85 -3.18 -5.90
N ARG A 24 -19.55 -2.20 -5.33
CA ARG A 24 -20.37 -1.23 -6.06
C ARG A 24 -19.54 -0.32 -6.98
N ARG A 25 -18.37 0.16 -6.52
CA ARG A 25 -17.50 1.09 -7.28
C ARG A 25 -16.64 0.39 -8.34
N TYR A 26 -16.02 -0.72 -7.96
CA TYR A 26 -14.92 -1.37 -8.69
C TYR A 26 -15.24 -2.80 -9.14
N GLY A 27 -16.41 -3.34 -8.81
CA GLY A 27 -16.79 -4.72 -9.08
C GLY A 27 -16.37 -5.67 -7.96
N LYS A 28 -16.91 -6.90 -8.02
CA LYS A 28 -16.59 -7.96 -7.05
C LYS A 28 -15.11 -8.35 -7.13
N ARG A 29 -14.56 -8.93 -6.06
CA ARG A 29 -13.21 -9.53 -6.06
C ARG A 29 -13.09 -10.55 -7.21
N GLY A 30 -11.93 -10.58 -7.85
CA GLY A 30 -11.66 -11.43 -9.03
C GLY A 30 -12.07 -10.82 -10.37
N THR A 31 -12.82 -9.71 -10.39
CA THR A 31 -13.07 -8.98 -11.66
C THR A 31 -11.85 -8.19 -12.10
N ALA A 32 -11.68 -7.96 -13.40
CA ALA A 32 -10.54 -7.21 -13.94
C ALA A 32 -10.45 -5.80 -13.34
N LYS A 33 -11.56 -5.06 -13.32
CA LYS A 33 -11.64 -3.71 -12.73
C LYS A 33 -11.25 -3.68 -11.25
N ARG A 34 -11.70 -4.69 -10.49
CA ARG A 34 -11.36 -4.80 -9.07
C ARG A 34 -9.89 -5.14 -8.85
N THR A 35 -9.35 -6.03 -9.67
CA THR A 35 -7.94 -6.44 -9.64
C THR A 35 -7.02 -5.26 -9.95
N GLU A 36 -7.33 -4.47 -10.97
CA GLU A 36 -6.57 -3.26 -11.32
C GLU A 36 -6.58 -2.23 -10.18
N PHE A 37 -7.74 -2.01 -9.56
CA PHE A 37 -7.85 -1.15 -8.37
C PHE A 37 -6.97 -1.66 -7.22
N GLU A 38 -6.99 -2.96 -6.94
CA GLU A 38 -6.18 -3.56 -5.87
C GLU A 38 -4.68 -3.48 -6.15
N ILE A 39 -4.25 -3.63 -7.42
CA ILE A 39 -2.86 -3.42 -7.83
C ILE A 39 -2.42 -1.98 -7.56
N LYS A 40 -3.22 -0.99 -7.98
CA LYS A 40 -2.94 0.43 -7.73
C LYS A 40 -2.92 0.76 -6.24
N ALA A 41 -3.83 0.19 -5.45
CA ALA A 41 -3.86 0.35 -4.00
C ALA A 41 -2.60 -0.23 -3.32
N LYS A 42 -2.10 -1.39 -3.78
CA LYS A 42 -0.84 -1.97 -3.29
C LYS A 42 0.37 -1.10 -3.65
N ALA A 43 0.41 -0.53 -4.86
CA ALA A 43 1.47 0.39 -5.26
C ALA A 43 1.49 1.66 -4.39
N PHE A 44 0.32 2.23 -4.11
CA PHE A 44 0.18 3.36 -3.17
C PHE A 44 0.68 3.00 -1.77
N LEU A 45 0.31 1.82 -1.25
CA LEU A 45 0.76 1.34 0.06
C LEU A 45 2.29 1.30 0.16
N ILE A 46 3.00 0.85 -0.88
CA ILE A 46 4.46 0.83 -0.90
C ILE A 46 5.04 2.24 -0.71
N GLY A 47 4.49 3.25 -1.40
CA GLY A 47 4.91 4.64 -1.27
C GLY A 47 4.75 5.19 0.15
N GLU A 48 3.61 4.88 0.80
CA GLU A 48 3.36 5.28 2.19
C GLU A 48 4.25 4.55 3.19
N VAL A 49 4.54 3.25 2.98
CA VAL A 49 5.51 2.51 3.81
C VAL A 49 6.90 3.15 3.74
N ILE A 50 7.37 3.48 2.53
CA ILE A 50 8.67 4.14 2.33
C ILE A 50 8.72 5.49 3.09
N LYS A 51 7.68 6.29 2.95
CA LYS A 51 7.54 7.59 3.60
C LYS A 51 7.57 7.50 5.12
N GLU A 52 6.88 6.49 5.67
CA GLU A 52 6.85 6.26 7.10
C GLU A 52 8.20 5.79 7.62
N GLU A 53 8.83 4.81 6.99
CA GLU A 53 10.17 4.34 7.37
C GLU A 53 11.22 5.46 7.27
N ARG A 54 11.12 6.33 6.27
CA ARG A 54 11.96 7.53 6.18
C ARG A 54 11.76 8.48 7.36
N ARG A 55 10.53 8.71 7.79
CA ARG A 55 10.21 9.55 8.95
C ARG A 55 10.72 8.94 10.26
N ILE A 56 10.58 7.62 10.42
CA ILE A 56 11.14 6.87 11.55
C ILE A 56 12.67 7.02 11.58
N ALA A 57 13.31 6.95 10.41
CA ALA A 57 14.75 7.22 10.25
C ALA A 57 15.14 8.70 10.41
N LYS A 58 14.17 9.60 10.67
CA LYS A 58 14.36 11.06 10.82
C LYS A 58 15.06 11.72 9.62
N MET A 59 14.77 11.23 8.41
CA MET A 59 15.37 11.73 7.18
C MET A 59 14.39 12.61 6.39
N THR A 60 14.91 13.65 5.72
CA THR A 60 14.17 14.37 4.69
C THR A 60 14.15 13.60 3.37
N GLN A 61 13.26 13.96 2.45
CA GLN A 61 13.25 13.36 1.10
C GLN A 61 14.56 13.63 0.35
N GLU A 62 15.19 14.79 0.55
CA GLU A 62 16.48 15.13 -0.06
C GLU A 62 17.59 14.21 0.48
N GLN A 63 17.66 14.03 1.80
CA GLN A 63 18.66 13.16 2.42
C GLN A 63 18.54 11.70 1.96
N LEU A 64 17.30 11.20 1.80
CA LEU A 64 17.10 9.85 1.27
C LEU A 64 17.51 9.77 -0.21
N ALA A 65 17.19 10.81 -0.99
CA ALA A 65 17.58 10.90 -2.39
C ALA A 65 19.11 10.90 -2.56
N GLU A 66 19.81 11.73 -1.80
CA GLU A 66 21.27 11.82 -1.79
C GLU A 66 21.91 10.47 -1.47
N ARG A 67 21.41 9.76 -0.44
CA ARG A 67 21.94 8.43 -0.10
C ARG A 67 21.86 7.45 -1.25
N ILE A 68 20.75 7.41 -1.99
CA ILE A 68 20.57 6.43 -3.07
C ILE A 68 21.07 6.91 -4.44
N GLY A 69 21.62 8.12 -4.51
CA GLY A 69 22.06 8.75 -5.77
C GLY A 69 20.90 9.14 -6.69
N ALA A 70 19.79 9.64 -6.12
CA ALA A 70 18.60 10.07 -6.84
C ALA A 70 18.30 11.56 -6.62
N LYS A 71 17.32 12.09 -7.36
CA LYS A 71 16.79 13.45 -7.15
C LYS A 71 15.68 13.43 -6.09
N LYS A 72 15.54 14.47 -5.26
CA LYS A 72 14.39 14.59 -4.33
C LYS A 72 13.03 14.43 -5.01
N SER A 73 12.86 14.95 -6.22
CA SER A 73 11.62 14.81 -6.99
C SER A 73 11.28 13.35 -7.31
N PHE A 74 12.28 12.48 -7.42
CA PHE A 74 12.08 11.04 -7.59
C PHE A 74 11.50 10.41 -6.30
N ILE A 75 12.09 10.70 -5.14
CA ILE A 75 11.56 10.25 -3.84
C ILE A 75 10.14 10.76 -3.62
N SER A 76 9.89 12.04 -3.90
CA SER A 76 8.56 12.64 -3.76
C SER A 76 7.52 11.94 -4.64
N ARG A 77 7.83 11.63 -5.90
CA ARG A 77 6.90 10.91 -6.78
C ARG A 77 6.59 9.50 -6.27
N ILE A 78 7.59 8.78 -5.75
CA ILE A 78 7.39 7.45 -5.15
C ILE A 78 6.47 7.55 -3.93
N GLU A 79 6.78 8.44 -2.99
CA GLU A 79 6.02 8.57 -1.74
C GLU A 79 4.58 9.06 -1.96
N ASN A 80 4.29 9.69 -3.09
CA ASN A 80 2.95 10.15 -3.46
C ASN A 80 2.25 9.22 -4.46
N GLY A 81 2.82 8.06 -4.79
CA GLY A 81 2.23 7.09 -5.73
C GLY A 81 2.13 7.60 -7.18
N GLN A 82 2.96 8.56 -7.57
CA GLN A 82 2.98 9.20 -8.90
C GLN A 82 4.02 8.58 -9.86
N SER A 83 4.70 7.52 -9.45
CA SER A 83 5.66 6.80 -10.29
C SER A 83 5.66 5.34 -9.93
N ASP A 84 5.70 4.48 -10.94
CA ASP A 84 6.13 3.10 -10.75
C ASP A 84 7.61 3.09 -10.32
N ILE A 85 7.96 2.09 -9.51
CA ILE A 85 9.32 1.89 -9.01
C ILE A 85 9.85 0.56 -9.53
N GLN A 86 11.05 0.58 -10.10
CA GLN A 86 11.75 -0.66 -10.45
C GLN A 86 12.15 -1.39 -9.16
N LEU A 87 12.07 -2.73 -9.16
CA LEU A 87 12.43 -3.52 -7.98
C LEU A 87 13.85 -3.23 -7.50
N SER A 88 14.83 -3.12 -8.41
CA SER A 88 16.21 -2.76 -8.07
C SER A 88 16.30 -1.45 -7.29
N THR A 89 15.50 -0.46 -7.67
CA THR A 89 15.42 0.83 -6.99
C THR A 89 14.70 0.73 -5.65
N LEU A 90 13.67 -0.11 -5.55
CA LEU A 90 13.01 -0.40 -4.28
C LEU A 90 13.98 -1.03 -3.27
N TYR A 91 14.76 -2.04 -3.68
CA TYR A 91 15.80 -2.64 -2.83
C TYR A 91 16.86 -1.62 -2.44
N ARG A 92 17.37 -0.81 -3.38
CA ARG A 92 18.34 0.25 -3.05
C ARG A 92 17.77 1.24 -2.04
N LEU A 93 16.51 1.63 -2.20
CA LEU A 93 15.85 2.57 -1.30
C LEU A 93 15.68 1.98 0.11
N LEU A 94 15.16 0.76 0.21
CA LEU A 94 14.86 0.12 1.49
C LEU A 94 16.13 -0.35 2.20
N GLU A 95 17.02 -1.06 1.50
CA GLU A 95 18.19 -1.69 2.12
C GLU A 95 19.35 -0.72 2.31
N PHE A 96 19.70 0.03 1.27
CA PHE A 96 20.83 0.96 1.34
C PHE A 96 20.40 2.33 1.88
N GLY A 97 19.29 2.88 1.40
CA GLY A 97 18.80 4.20 1.82
C GLY A 97 18.31 4.22 3.26
N LEU A 98 17.47 3.25 3.63
CA LEU A 98 16.78 3.18 4.92
C LEU A 98 17.34 2.13 5.89
N GLY A 99 18.28 1.28 5.47
CA GLY A 99 18.89 0.27 6.33
C GLY A 99 17.93 -0.85 6.75
N LYS A 100 16.90 -1.14 5.93
CA LYS A 100 15.90 -2.18 6.19
C LYS A 100 16.27 -3.48 5.47
N LYS A 101 15.60 -4.57 5.81
CA LYS A 101 15.68 -5.83 5.05
C LYS A 101 14.37 -6.05 4.32
N VAL A 102 14.44 -6.49 3.07
CA VAL A 102 13.27 -6.80 2.27
C VAL A 102 13.13 -8.31 2.15
N GLU A 103 12.02 -8.85 2.63
CA GLU A 103 11.65 -10.26 2.43
C GLU A 103 10.40 -10.32 1.55
N LEU A 104 10.49 -11.03 0.43
CA LEU A 104 9.37 -11.26 -0.47
C LEU A 104 8.89 -12.70 -0.31
N THR A 105 7.64 -12.88 0.10
CA THR A 105 7.00 -14.21 0.18
C THR A 105 5.79 -14.26 -0.74
N VAL A 106 5.71 -15.30 -1.57
CA VAL A 106 4.55 -15.60 -2.43
C VAL A 106 3.98 -16.93 -1.95
N ARG A 107 2.72 -16.94 -1.52
CA ARG A 107 1.97 -18.13 -1.06
C ARG A 107 0.61 -18.16 -1.72
#